data_AF-A0A127P9D2-F1
#
_entry.id   AF-A0A127P9D2-F1
#
_cell.length_a   1.000
_cell.length_b   1.000
_cell.length_c   1.000
_cell.angle_alpha   90.00
_cell.angle_beta   90.00
_cell.angle_gamma   90.00
#
_symmetry.space_group_name_H-M   'P 1'
#
loop_
_entity.id
_entity.type
_entity.pdbx_description
1 polymer ?
#
loop_
_entity_poly.entity_id
_entity_poly.type
_entity_poly.pdbx_seq_one_letter_code
_entity_poly.pdbx_strand_id
1 'polypeptide(L)'
;MIIYDKTDRGRTEIATRGQTVAPRLRTLLLLVDGKTGNDELLRKVAGLGLGQEHLDELLQAGLIQATADSGSTKANTGSSPAPVETPASKNMAPPTAASMPAEQVLPPGQTQFEAIYHFYNDTIKSMIGLRGYGLQLKVERASSVQDFRELRQQYLEAVLKAKGEEIARSLRGRLDQLLYLGERPQQ
;
A
#
# COMPACT_ATOMS: atom_id res chain seq x y z
N MET A 1 14.21 20.34 20.25
CA MET A 1 14.87 20.26 18.93
C MET A 1 13.84 19.70 17.95
N ILE A 2 13.58 20.38 16.83
CA ILE A 2 12.61 19.89 15.82
C ILE A 2 13.34 18.91 14.91
N ILE A 3 12.84 17.68 14.85
CA ILE A 3 13.36 16.62 14.00
C ILE A 3 12.31 16.32 12.93
N TYR A 4 12.73 16.20 11.68
CA TYR A 4 11.83 15.82 10.60
C TYR A 4 11.96 14.32 10.32
N ASP A 5 10.84 13.61 10.36
CA ASP A 5 10.76 12.20 9.97
C ASP A 5 9.94 12.01 8.70
N LYS A 6 10.32 11.01 7.90
CA LYS A 6 9.60 10.64 6.67
C LYS A 6 8.30 9.93 7.00
N THR A 7 7.17 10.51 6.57
CA THR A 7 5.87 9.85 6.68
C THR A 7 5.77 8.67 5.70
N ASP A 8 4.76 7.83 5.89
CA ASP A 8 4.46 6.71 4.99
C ASP A 8 4.22 7.19 3.54
N ARG A 9 3.58 8.36 3.38
CA ARG A 9 3.43 9.04 2.09
C ARG A 9 4.76 9.47 1.49
N GLY A 10 5.67 10.02 2.30
CA GLY A 10 7.02 10.39 1.85
C GLY A 10 7.84 9.19 1.35
N ARG A 11 7.73 8.05 2.05
CA ARG A 11 8.38 6.79 1.64
C ARG A 11 7.79 6.25 0.34
N THR A 12 6.47 6.32 0.21
CA THR A 12 5.76 5.91 -0.99
C THR A 12 6.15 6.80 -2.19
N GLU A 13 6.26 8.12 -2.03
CA GLU A 13 6.70 9.03 -3.11
C GLU A 13 8.14 8.74 -3.58
N ILE A 14 9.04 8.35 -2.67
CA ILE A 14 10.39 7.92 -3.07
C ILE A 14 10.31 6.62 -3.89
N ALA A 15 9.44 5.69 -3.50
CA ALA A 15 9.27 4.38 -4.15
C ALA A 15 8.58 4.47 -5.51
N THR A 16 7.54 5.29 -5.65
CA THR A 16 6.77 5.51 -6.90
C THR A 16 7.49 6.41 -7.91
N ARG A 17 8.77 6.70 -7.66
CA ARG A 17 9.63 7.55 -8.48
C ARG A 17 9.26 9.04 -8.50
N GLY A 18 8.42 9.53 -7.59
CA GLY A 18 8.12 10.95 -7.45
C GLY A 18 7.24 11.47 -8.57
N GLN A 19 6.21 10.73 -8.98
CA GLN A 19 5.25 11.21 -9.97
C GLN A 19 4.56 12.53 -9.55
N THR A 20 4.53 12.81 -8.24
CA THR A 20 3.85 13.98 -7.67
C THR A 20 4.83 15.05 -7.17
N VAL A 21 6.10 14.72 -6.95
CA VAL A 21 7.06 15.55 -6.20
C VAL A 21 8.25 15.95 -7.07
N ALA A 22 8.62 17.24 -7.02
CA ALA A 22 9.74 17.77 -7.79
C ALA A 22 11.06 17.00 -7.50
N PRO A 23 11.94 16.79 -8.50
CA PRO A 23 13.19 16.04 -8.34
C PRO A 23 14.10 16.56 -7.22
N ARG A 24 14.06 17.88 -6.97
CA ARG A 24 14.80 18.56 -5.91
C ARG A 24 14.30 18.19 -4.52
N LEU A 25 12.99 18.25 -4.29
CA LEU A 25 12.34 17.87 -3.04
C LEU A 25 12.55 16.39 -2.71
N ARG A 26 12.61 15.53 -3.74
CA ARG A 26 12.90 14.10 -3.55
C ARG A 26 14.29 13.86 -2.97
N THR A 27 15.28 14.64 -3.40
CA THR A 27 16.65 14.54 -2.88
C THR A 27 16.69 14.92 -1.40
N LEU A 28 15.96 15.98 -1.03
CA LEU A 28 15.76 16.38 0.37
C LEU A 28 15.06 15.29 1.18
N LEU A 29 13.95 14.75 0.66
CA LEU A 29 13.19 13.68 1.29
C LEU A 29 14.03 12.41 1.51
N LEU A 30 14.96 12.11 0.60
CA LEU A 30 15.88 10.99 0.75
C LEU A 30 16.82 11.17 1.96
N LEU A 31 17.24 12.41 2.23
CA LEU A 31 18.12 12.77 3.36
C LEU A 31 17.42 12.83 4.73
N VAL A 32 16.09 12.95 4.78
CA VAL A 32 15.32 13.14 6.02
C VAL A 32 15.19 11.82 6.81
N ASP A 33 16.21 11.38 7.53
CA ASP A 33 16.20 10.06 8.20
C ASP A 33 15.44 10.00 9.55
N GLY A 34 14.80 11.08 10.01
CA GLY A 34 14.17 11.10 11.34
C GLY A 34 15.15 11.17 12.51
N LYS A 35 16.46 11.27 12.22
CA LYS A 35 17.54 11.33 13.23
C LYS A 35 18.23 12.69 13.28
N THR A 36 18.13 13.45 12.20
CA THR A 36 18.82 14.74 12.05
C THR A 36 17.86 15.88 12.38
N GLY A 37 18.27 16.79 13.26
CA GLY A 37 17.49 17.99 13.54
C GLY A 37 17.47 18.98 12.37
N ASN A 38 16.47 19.84 12.35
CA ASN A 38 16.25 20.89 11.35
C ASN A 38 17.54 21.63 10.91
N ASP A 39 18.28 22.19 11.87
CA ASP A 39 19.48 23.00 11.60
C ASP A 39 20.60 22.19 10.91
N GLU A 40 20.82 20.96 11.37
CA GLU A 40 21.85 20.08 10.81
C GLU A 40 21.45 19.52 9.45
N LEU A 41 20.15 19.27 9.24
CA LEU A 41 19.63 18.88 7.93
C LEU A 41 19.82 20.01 6.91
N LEU A 42 19.52 21.26 7.28
CA LEU A 42 19.73 22.44 6.44
C LEU A 42 21.19 22.64 6.07
N ARG A 43 22.10 22.49 7.03
CA ARG A 43 23.55 22.57 6.76
C ARG A 43 24.00 21.55 5.72
N LYS A 44 23.45 20.32 5.77
CA LYS A 44 23.76 19.26 4.80
C LYS A 44 23.22 19.55 3.40
N VAL A 45 22.07 20.24 3.30
CA VAL A 45 21.40 20.50 2.03
C VAL A 45 21.66 21.90 1.44
N ALA A 46 22.28 22.80 2.21
CA ALA A 46 22.63 24.15 1.78
C ALA A 46 23.52 24.15 0.52
N GLY A 47 24.45 23.20 0.41
CA GLY A 47 25.31 23.05 -0.77
C GLY A 47 24.59 22.58 -2.05
N LEU A 48 23.33 22.13 -1.92
CA LEU A 48 22.49 21.66 -3.02
C LEU A 48 21.45 22.70 -3.46
N GLY A 49 21.45 23.90 -2.84
CA GLY A 49 20.45 24.94 -3.08
C GLY A 49 19.07 24.60 -2.49
N LEU A 50 19.03 23.71 -1.51
CA LEU A 50 17.82 23.30 -0.79
C LEU A 50 17.83 23.98 0.59
N GLY A 51 16.69 24.51 0.99
CA GLY A 51 16.57 25.36 2.18
C GLY A 51 15.27 25.12 2.96
N GLN A 52 14.98 26.03 3.89
CA GLN A 52 13.79 25.94 4.75
C GLN A 52 12.49 25.89 3.94
N GLU A 53 12.40 26.66 2.87
CA GLU A 53 11.23 26.68 1.97
C GLU A 53 10.88 25.28 1.41
N HIS A 54 11.90 24.46 1.14
CA HIS A 54 11.72 23.12 0.58
C HIS A 54 11.30 22.11 1.65
N LEU A 55 11.74 22.31 2.90
CA LEU A 55 11.28 21.52 4.05
C LEU A 55 9.81 21.82 4.35
N ASP A 56 9.43 23.10 4.31
CA ASP A 56 8.04 23.51 4.48
C ASP A 56 7.14 22.92 3.40
N GLU A 57 7.60 22.95 2.14
CA GLU A 57 6.87 22.37 1.01
C GLU A 57 6.66 20.84 1.17
N LEU A 58 7.67 20.12 1.66
CA LEU A 58 7.53 18.69 2.00
C LEU A 58 6.56 18.45 3.17
N LEU A 59 6.50 19.37 4.13
CA LEU A 59 5.62 19.27 5.28
C LEU A 59 4.17 19.59 4.91
N GLN A 60 3.95 20.62 4.08
CA GLN A 60 2.64 20.94 3.48
C GLN A 60 2.13 19.81 2.59
N ALA A 61 3.02 19.17 1.82
CA ALA A 61 2.69 17.99 1.03
C ALA A 61 2.40 16.74 1.90
N GLY A 62 2.68 16.79 3.21
CA GLY A 62 2.48 15.69 4.15
C GLY A 62 3.46 14.53 3.96
N LEU A 63 4.61 14.80 3.35
CA LEU A 63 5.67 13.82 3.06
C LEU A 63 6.67 13.67 4.23
N ILE A 64 6.77 14.70 5.06
CA ILE A 64 7.53 14.70 6.30
C ILE A 64 6.68 15.23 7.44
N GLN A 65 7.00 14.81 8.67
CA GLN A 65 6.38 15.34 9.87
C GLN A 65 7.44 15.96 10.80
N ALA A 66 7.11 17.11 11.37
CA ALA A 66 7.91 17.73 12.42
C ALA A 66 7.58 17.05 13.76
N THR A 67 8.55 16.36 14.34
CA THR A 67 8.44 15.76 15.66
C THR A 67 9.32 16.58 16.61
N ALA A 68 8.72 17.13 17.67
CA ALA A 68 9.51 17.69 18.75
C ALA A 68 10.13 16.53 19.52
N ASP A 69 11.46 16.45 19.57
CA ASP A 69 12.15 15.42 20.35
C ASP A 69 11.77 15.55 21.84
N SER A 70 10.86 14.69 22.25
CA SER A 70 10.78 14.14 23.59
C SER A 70 11.00 12.64 23.43
N GLY A 71 12.28 12.23 23.37
CA GLY A 71 12.76 10.90 23.75
C GLY A 71 11.97 9.67 23.27
N SER A 72 12.50 9.03 22.24
CA SER A 72 12.41 7.59 21.92
C SER A 72 11.52 6.71 22.83
N THR A 73 10.55 5.99 22.25
CA THR A 73 10.49 4.52 22.29
C THR A 73 9.29 3.97 21.52
N LYS A 74 9.56 2.87 20.82
CA LYS A 74 8.63 1.97 20.15
C LYS A 74 7.80 1.19 21.20
N ALA A 75 6.48 1.38 21.28
CA ALA A 75 5.47 0.47 21.86
C ALA A 75 4.10 1.17 21.80
N ASN A 76 3.09 0.76 21.04
CA ASN A 76 2.21 -0.38 21.26
C ASN A 76 1.96 -0.74 22.74
N THR A 77 0.91 -0.16 23.33
CA THR A 77 -0.11 -0.72 24.27
C THR A 77 -0.82 0.48 24.92
N GLY A 78 -2.13 0.65 24.77
CA GLY A 78 -3.10 -0.09 25.58
C GLY A 78 -3.47 0.77 26.79
N SER A 79 -4.55 1.55 26.69
CA SER A 79 -5.14 2.24 27.83
C SER A 79 -6.23 1.34 28.42
N SER A 80 -6.06 0.95 29.68
CA SER A 80 -7.09 0.35 30.55
C SER A 80 -7.06 1.15 31.86
N PRO A 81 -8.23 1.40 32.49
CA PRO A 81 -8.78 0.43 33.44
C PRO A 81 -10.30 0.19 33.30
N ALA A 82 -10.71 -1.04 33.61
CA ALA A 82 -12.09 -1.54 33.77
C ALA A 82 -12.75 -1.07 35.10
N PRO A 83 -13.96 -1.52 35.53
CA PRO A 83 -15.01 -2.32 34.87
C PRO A 83 -16.47 -1.79 35.08
N VAL A 84 -17.43 -2.16 34.23
CA VAL A 84 -18.72 -2.84 34.57
C VAL A 84 -19.60 -3.06 33.31
N GLU A 85 -19.94 -4.34 33.08
CA GLU A 85 -21.18 -4.88 32.48
C GLU A 85 -21.50 -4.71 30.96
N THR A 86 -21.16 -5.76 30.17
CA THR A 86 -21.95 -6.55 29.17
C THR A 86 -22.96 -5.89 28.17
N PRO A 87 -23.24 -6.51 27.00
CA PRO A 87 -22.47 -6.44 25.74
C PRO A 87 -23.31 -5.95 24.52
N ALA A 88 -22.71 -5.28 23.53
CA ALA A 88 -23.14 -5.36 22.10
C ALA A 88 -22.21 -4.58 21.13
N SER A 89 -21.71 -5.30 20.12
CA SER A 89 -21.43 -4.86 18.73
C SER A 89 -20.54 -3.64 18.45
N LYS A 90 -19.26 -3.88 18.14
CA LYS A 90 -18.66 -3.94 16.77
C LYS A 90 -17.13 -3.79 16.87
N ASN A 91 -16.44 -4.91 16.68
CA ASN A 91 -14.99 -5.00 16.65
C ASN A 91 -14.42 -4.45 15.32
N MET A 92 -13.44 -3.55 15.40
CA MET A 92 -12.38 -3.43 14.41
C MET A 92 -11.05 -3.11 15.12
N ALA A 93 -9.98 -3.75 14.63
CA ALA A 93 -8.56 -3.70 15.00
C ALA A 93 -8.03 -4.87 15.89
N PRO A 94 -6.74 -5.27 15.72
CA PRO A 94 -6.25 -6.66 15.62
C PRO A 94 -5.47 -7.14 16.87
N PRO A 95 -4.83 -8.34 16.89
CA PRO A 95 -3.36 -8.34 16.78
C PRO A 95 -2.66 -9.65 16.24
N THR A 96 -1.49 -9.42 15.63
CA THR A 96 -0.17 -10.09 15.81
C THR A 96 0.05 -11.62 15.68
N ALA A 97 0.93 -11.93 14.72
CA ALA A 97 2.04 -12.91 14.64
C ALA A 97 1.80 -14.42 14.77
N ALA A 98 2.15 -15.15 13.69
CA ALA A 98 3.41 -15.91 13.57
C ALA A 98 3.23 -17.06 12.55
N SER A 99 4.04 -17.08 11.48
CA SER A 99 4.65 -18.29 10.87
C SER A 99 5.26 -17.99 9.49
N MET A 100 6.60 -17.95 9.45
CA MET A 100 7.51 -18.54 8.44
C MET A 100 7.38 -18.20 6.92
N PRO A 101 8.49 -18.34 6.16
CA PRO A 101 8.64 -17.74 4.84
C PRO A 101 7.88 -18.56 3.80
N ALA A 102 6.69 -18.12 3.43
CA ALA A 102 6.04 -18.60 2.24
C ALA A 102 6.46 -17.70 1.08
N GLU A 103 7.38 -18.22 0.26
CA GLU A 103 7.53 -17.95 -1.17
C GLU A 103 6.92 -16.62 -1.63
N GLN A 104 7.77 -15.59 -1.73
CA GLN A 104 7.39 -14.23 -2.07
C GLN A 104 6.77 -14.14 -3.47
N VAL A 105 5.45 -14.33 -3.55
CA VAL A 105 4.65 -14.03 -4.75
C VAL A 105 4.18 -12.57 -4.72
N LEU A 106 4.20 -11.90 -3.57
CA LEU A 106 3.78 -10.51 -3.39
C LEU A 106 4.93 -9.61 -2.89
N PRO A 107 5.05 -8.38 -3.40
CA PRO A 107 6.01 -7.40 -2.88
C PRO A 107 5.68 -7.02 -1.42
N PRO A 108 6.70 -6.74 -0.60
CA PRO A 108 6.52 -6.46 0.83
C PRO A 108 5.65 -5.22 1.03
N GLY A 109 4.55 -5.37 1.78
CA GLY A 109 3.58 -4.30 2.07
C GLY A 109 2.29 -4.38 1.25
N GLN A 110 2.24 -5.19 0.19
CA GLN A 110 1.05 -5.33 -0.63
C GLN A 110 0.10 -6.37 -0.05
N THR A 111 -1.14 -5.96 0.23
CA THR A 111 -2.19 -6.89 0.68
C THR A 111 -2.66 -7.76 -0.48
N GLN A 112 -3.16 -8.96 -0.18
CA GLN A 112 -3.77 -9.86 -1.15
C GLN A 112 -4.83 -9.13 -2.00
N PHE A 113 -5.64 -8.28 -1.37
CA PHE A 113 -6.65 -7.45 -2.03
C PHE A 113 -6.04 -6.54 -3.10
N GLU A 114 -4.97 -5.82 -2.76
CA GLU A 114 -4.32 -4.88 -3.66
C GLU A 114 -3.66 -5.60 -4.85
N ALA A 115 -3.06 -6.77 -4.62
CA ALA A 115 -2.52 -7.61 -5.69
C ALA A 115 -3.61 -8.10 -6.65
N ILE A 116 -4.77 -8.54 -6.13
CA ILE A 116 -5.92 -8.94 -6.95
C ILE A 116 -6.48 -7.75 -7.73
N TYR A 117 -6.63 -6.59 -7.08
CA TYR A 117 -7.13 -5.37 -7.70
C TYR A 117 -6.25 -4.90 -8.87
N HIS A 118 -4.93 -4.87 -8.67
CA HIS A 118 -3.98 -4.55 -9.74
C HIS A 118 -4.01 -5.58 -10.86
N PHE A 119 -4.08 -6.87 -10.51
CA PHE A 119 -4.18 -7.95 -11.50
C PHE A 119 -5.40 -7.76 -12.40
N TYR A 120 -6.59 -7.51 -11.83
CA TYR A 120 -7.80 -7.25 -12.60
C TYR A 120 -7.66 -6.00 -13.48
N ASN A 121 -7.20 -4.87 -12.93
CA ASN A 121 -7.10 -3.64 -13.71
C ASN A 121 -6.15 -3.77 -14.91
N ASP A 122 -4.98 -4.39 -14.71
CA ASP A 122 -3.98 -4.57 -15.78
C ASP A 122 -4.48 -5.56 -16.84
N THR A 123 -4.99 -6.71 -16.39
CA THR A 123 -5.42 -7.78 -17.30
C THR A 123 -6.69 -7.44 -18.06
N ILE A 124 -7.67 -6.79 -17.44
CA ILE A 124 -8.90 -6.33 -18.12
C ILE A 124 -8.53 -5.36 -19.23
N LYS A 125 -7.66 -4.38 -18.95
CA LYS A 125 -7.23 -3.38 -19.92
C LYS A 125 -6.42 -3.99 -21.07
N SER A 126 -5.50 -4.92 -20.76
CA SER A 126 -4.59 -5.53 -21.73
C SER A 126 -5.23 -6.66 -22.56
N MET A 127 -6.12 -7.46 -21.96
CA MET A 127 -6.70 -8.66 -22.59
C MET A 127 -8.08 -8.43 -23.20
N ILE A 128 -8.96 -7.69 -22.50
CA ILE A 128 -10.38 -7.54 -22.87
C ILE A 128 -10.62 -6.18 -23.56
N GLY A 129 -9.86 -5.15 -23.20
CA GLY A 129 -9.95 -3.81 -23.77
C GLY A 129 -11.32 -3.19 -23.51
N LEU A 130 -11.94 -2.60 -24.54
CA LEU A 130 -13.21 -1.88 -24.42
C LEU A 130 -14.38 -2.75 -23.91
N ARG A 131 -14.36 -4.06 -24.20
CA ARG A 131 -15.35 -5.02 -23.67
C ARG A 131 -15.21 -5.28 -22.18
N GLY A 132 -14.05 -4.92 -21.60
CA GLY A 132 -13.73 -5.07 -20.19
C GLY A 132 -14.24 -3.93 -19.32
N TYR A 133 -14.76 -2.86 -19.90
CA TYR A 133 -15.16 -1.65 -19.16
C TYR A 133 -16.19 -1.92 -18.06
N GLY A 134 -17.20 -2.74 -18.34
CA GLY A 134 -18.20 -3.11 -17.33
C GLY A 134 -17.62 -3.95 -16.19
N LEU A 135 -16.52 -4.66 -16.44
CA LEU A 135 -15.84 -5.47 -15.44
C LEU A 135 -14.89 -4.61 -14.60
N GLN A 136 -14.20 -3.65 -15.23
CA GLN A 136 -13.38 -2.65 -14.55
C GLN A 136 -14.22 -1.84 -13.55
N LEU A 137 -15.44 -1.42 -13.95
CA LEU A 137 -16.33 -0.68 -13.05
C LEU A 137 -16.77 -1.50 -11.83
N LYS A 138 -16.89 -2.82 -11.98
CA LYS A 138 -17.20 -3.72 -10.85
C LYS A 138 -16.00 -3.91 -9.94
N VAL A 139 -14.79 -3.99 -10.50
CA VAL A 139 -13.52 -4.05 -9.75
C VAL A 139 -13.32 -2.79 -8.92
N GLU A 140 -13.68 -1.61 -9.43
CA GLU A 140 -13.64 -0.35 -8.68
C GLU A 140 -14.63 -0.30 -7.50
N ARG A 141 -15.77 -0.99 -7.61
CA ARG A 141 -16.76 -1.08 -6.52
C ARG A 141 -16.43 -2.17 -5.51
N ALA A 142 -15.67 -3.19 -5.93
CA ALA A 142 -15.25 -4.29 -5.07
C ALA A 142 -14.39 -3.73 -3.94
N SER A 143 -14.85 -3.95 -2.71
CA SER A 143 -14.17 -3.47 -1.50
C SER A 143 -13.72 -4.63 -0.60
N SER A 144 -13.88 -5.87 -1.07
CA SER A 144 -13.45 -7.08 -0.36
C SER A 144 -12.99 -8.18 -1.33
N VAL A 145 -12.20 -9.13 -0.82
CA VAL A 145 -11.75 -10.30 -1.61
C VAL A 145 -12.93 -11.14 -2.07
N GLN A 146 -14.03 -11.15 -1.31
CA GLN A 146 -15.26 -11.86 -1.68
C GLN A 146 -15.87 -11.31 -2.98
N ASP A 147 -15.95 -9.98 -3.15
CA ASP A 147 -16.40 -9.37 -4.40
C ASP A 147 -15.54 -9.83 -5.59
N PHE A 148 -14.21 -9.89 -5.40
CA PHE A 148 -13.30 -10.37 -6.44
C PHE A 148 -13.49 -11.86 -6.78
N ARG A 149 -13.93 -12.69 -5.83
CA ARG A 149 -14.30 -14.09 -6.09
C ARG A 149 -15.56 -14.18 -6.95
N GLU A 150 -16.54 -13.32 -6.71
CA GLU A 150 -17.76 -13.26 -7.54
C GLU A 150 -17.47 -12.75 -8.96
N LEU A 151 -16.56 -11.78 -9.08
CA LEU A 151 -16.13 -11.25 -10.38
C LEU A 151 -15.26 -12.21 -11.19
N ARG A 152 -14.67 -13.21 -10.55
CA ARG A 152 -13.80 -14.21 -11.18
C ARG A 152 -14.47 -14.89 -12.35
N GLN A 153 -15.70 -15.38 -12.17
CA GLN A 153 -16.40 -16.13 -13.21
C GLN A 153 -16.65 -15.26 -14.44
N GLN A 154 -17.19 -14.05 -14.21
CA GLN A 154 -17.45 -13.06 -15.26
C GLN A 154 -16.18 -12.64 -16.01
N TYR A 155 -15.07 -12.49 -15.29
CA TYR A 155 -13.76 -12.20 -15.87
C TYR A 155 -13.27 -13.32 -16.78
N LEU A 156 -13.32 -14.57 -16.32
CA LEU A 156 -12.85 -15.71 -17.09
C LEU A 156 -13.67 -15.93 -18.35
N GLU A 157 -14.99 -15.74 -18.28
CA GLU A 157 -15.84 -15.77 -19.47
C GLU A 157 -15.48 -14.67 -20.47
N ALA A 158 -15.23 -13.46 -19.99
CA ALA A 158 -14.84 -12.33 -20.83
C ALA A 158 -13.47 -12.55 -21.49
N VAL A 159 -12.50 -13.07 -20.74
CA VAL A 159 -11.17 -13.43 -21.25
C VAL A 159 -11.26 -14.58 -22.25
N LEU A 160 -12.04 -15.62 -21.96
CA LEU A 160 -12.21 -16.77 -22.86
C LEU A 160 -12.79 -16.32 -24.21
N LYS A 161 -13.79 -15.43 -24.19
CA LYS A 161 -14.35 -14.83 -25.40
C LYS A 161 -13.38 -13.92 -26.16
N ALA A 162 -12.47 -13.23 -25.45
CA ALA A 162 -11.57 -12.25 -26.04
C ALA A 162 -10.23 -12.84 -26.54
N LYS A 163 -9.64 -13.77 -25.79
CA LYS A 163 -8.27 -14.30 -25.99
C LYS A 163 -8.21 -15.81 -26.20
N GLY A 164 -9.30 -16.54 -25.94
CA GLY A 164 -9.38 -17.99 -26.08
C GLY A 164 -9.09 -18.75 -24.79
N GLU A 165 -9.27 -20.07 -24.85
CA GLU A 165 -9.26 -20.97 -23.69
C GLU A 165 -7.90 -21.05 -22.98
N GLU A 166 -6.80 -21.00 -23.73
CA GLU A 166 -5.45 -21.22 -23.21
C GLU A 166 -5.03 -20.06 -22.27
N ILE A 167 -5.25 -18.83 -22.74
CA ILE A 167 -5.02 -17.60 -21.96
C ILE A 167 -5.97 -17.53 -20.77
N ALA A 168 -7.24 -17.90 -20.95
CA ALA A 168 -8.21 -17.94 -19.86
C ALA A 168 -7.81 -18.94 -18.75
N ARG A 169 -7.31 -20.12 -19.10
CA ARG A 169 -6.80 -21.09 -18.11
C ARG A 169 -5.58 -20.57 -17.36
N SER A 170 -4.63 -19.96 -18.07
CA SER A 170 -3.44 -19.38 -17.43
C SER A 170 -3.81 -18.28 -16.44
N LEU A 171 -4.64 -17.32 -16.87
CA LEU A 171 -5.12 -16.23 -16.02
C LEU A 171 -5.96 -16.73 -14.85
N ARG A 172 -6.77 -17.79 -15.06
CA ARG A 172 -7.51 -18.45 -13.98
C ARG A 172 -6.58 -18.98 -12.91
N GLY A 173 -5.52 -19.69 -13.27
CA GLY A 173 -4.57 -20.25 -12.31
C GLY A 173 -3.89 -19.16 -11.49
N ARG A 174 -3.44 -18.09 -12.16
CA ARG A 174 -2.80 -16.96 -11.50
C ARG A 174 -3.75 -16.18 -10.59
N LEU A 175 -4.97 -15.95 -11.05
CA LEU A 175 -6.01 -15.28 -10.25
C LEU A 175 -6.43 -16.13 -9.04
N ASP A 176 -6.52 -17.45 -9.20
CA ASP A 176 -6.82 -18.38 -8.10
C ASP A 176 -5.72 -18.34 -7.03
N GLN A 177 -4.45 -18.40 -7.44
CA GLN A 177 -3.33 -18.27 -6.52
C GLN A 177 -3.34 -16.96 -5.73
N LEU A 178 -3.82 -15.86 -6.36
CA LEU A 178 -4.00 -14.58 -5.67
C LEU A 178 -5.23 -14.58 -4.75
N LEU A 179 -6.36 -15.19 -5.16
CA LEU A 179 -7.61 -15.24 -4.37
C LEU A 179 -7.57 -16.21 -3.19
N TYR A 180 -6.72 -17.23 -3.26
CA TYR A 180 -6.54 -18.27 -2.24
C TYR A 180 -5.14 -18.20 -1.63
N LEU A 181 -4.46 -17.06 -1.74
CA LEU A 181 -3.14 -16.87 -1.16
C LEU A 181 -3.20 -17.07 0.36
N GLY A 182 -2.66 -18.21 0.84
CA GLY A 182 -2.69 -18.60 2.26
C GLY A 182 -3.76 -19.63 2.63
N GLU A 183 -4.73 -19.94 1.75
CA GLU A 183 -5.56 -21.14 1.89
C GLU A 183 -4.76 -22.32 1.34
N ARG A 184 -4.09 -23.07 2.22
CA ARG A 184 -3.55 -24.38 1.85
C ARG A 184 -4.72 -25.21 1.28
N PRO A 185 -4.59 -25.86 0.12
CA PRO A 185 -5.54 -26.88 -0.26
C PRO A 185 -5.47 -27.95 0.83
N GLN A 186 -6.49 -28.03 1.68
CA GLN A 186 -6.67 -29.21 2.51
C GLN A 186 -7.00 -30.33 1.53
N GLN A 187 -6.01 -31.21 1.39
CA GLN A 187 -6.15 -32.55 0.82
C GLN A 187 -7.29 -33.30 1.51
#